data_AF-A0AA37PDY6-F1
#
_entry.id   AF-A0AA37PDY6-F1
#
_cell.length_a   1.000
_cell.length_b   1.000
_cell.length_c   1.000
_cell.angle_alpha   90.00
_cell.angle_beta   90.00
_cell.angle_gamma   90.00
#
_symmetry.space_group_name_H-M   'P 1'
#
loop_
_entity.id
_entity.type
_entity.pdbx_description
1 polymer ?
#
loop_
_entity_poly.entity_id
_entity_poly.type
_entity_poly.pdbx_seq_one_letter_code
_entity_poly.pdbx_strand_id
1 'polypeptide(L)'
;MRFLEALNVFTAVGAVDAHLRRAATTTSSSSATASATPYFDPATIGTFNLTAAVSSSSPENRAFLNRMEEELLPNRTKQARHGSYLREFSQGEPFDARGIVNGSSENIESFMYKFGIAGLVVVQDGAIRTEKYQYGNLPASRNVIQSCTKSFLSTAIGIAIQEGKLNITDRVKKWVPN
;
A
#
# COMPACT_ATOMS: atom_id res chain seq x y z
N MET A 1 -62.19 -18.98 7.58
CA MET A 1 -63.44 -18.37 7.07
C MET A 1 -63.08 -16.96 6.64
N ARG A 2 -62.91 -16.72 5.33
CA ARG A 2 -63.93 -16.25 4.35
C ARG A 2 -64.30 -14.77 4.60
N PHE A 3 -63.79 -13.86 3.74
CA PHE A 3 -64.52 -13.10 2.68
C PHE A 3 -65.21 -11.83 3.26
N LEU A 4 -65.33 -10.65 2.65
CA LEU A 4 -65.46 -10.11 1.27
C LEU A 4 -64.95 -8.63 1.26
N GLU A 5 -64.35 -8.08 0.19
CA GLU A 5 -64.96 -7.30 -0.94
C GLU A 5 -65.84 -6.09 -0.52
N ALA A 6 -65.97 -4.94 -1.20
CA ALA A 6 -65.72 -4.45 -2.57
C ALA A 6 -65.64 -2.88 -2.50
N LEU A 7 -65.19 -2.09 -3.49
CA LEU A 7 -65.83 -1.73 -4.76
C LEU A 7 -64.82 -0.81 -5.51
N ASN A 8 -64.20 -1.18 -6.63
CA ASN A 8 -64.67 -1.17 -8.02
C ASN A 8 -65.23 0.17 -8.54
N VAL A 9 -64.48 0.84 -9.42
CA VAL A 9 -65.04 1.60 -10.56
C VAL A 9 -64.18 1.27 -11.79
N PHE A 10 -64.86 0.66 -12.76
CA PHE A 10 -64.37 0.24 -14.06
C PHE A 10 -65.09 1.12 -15.08
N THR A 11 -64.39 1.64 -16.08
CA THR A 11 -65.01 1.87 -17.39
C THR A 11 -64.00 1.59 -18.49
N ALA A 12 -64.36 0.62 -19.33
CA ALA A 12 -63.75 0.21 -20.59
C ALA A 12 -63.77 1.36 -21.63
N VAL A 13 -63.05 1.32 -22.76
CA VAL A 13 -63.25 0.52 -23.99
C VAL A 13 -62.07 0.89 -24.92
N GLY A 14 -61.47 0.05 -25.77
CA GLY A 14 -61.75 -1.32 -26.18
C GLY A 14 -60.74 -1.83 -27.22
N ALA A 15 -60.74 -3.17 -27.39
CA ALA A 15 -60.37 -4.06 -28.51
C ALA A 15 -59.17 -3.68 -29.44
N VAL A 16 -58.31 -4.62 -29.89
CA VAL A 16 -58.62 -5.71 -30.81
C VAL A 16 -57.47 -6.75 -30.87
N ASP A 17 -57.87 -8.03 -30.91
CA ASP A 17 -57.27 -9.28 -31.42
C ASP A 17 -55.78 -9.63 -31.27
N ALA A 18 -55.56 -10.70 -30.50
CA ALA A 18 -54.34 -11.49 -30.47
C ALA A 18 -54.29 -12.48 -31.65
N HIS A 19 -53.33 -12.27 -32.56
CA HIS A 19 -52.87 -13.31 -33.49
C HIS A 19 -51.51 -13.83 -33.03
N LEU A 20 -51.49 -15.04 -32.47
CA LEU A 20 -50.26 -15.79 -32.19
C LEU A 20 -49.53 -16.10 -33.51
N ARG A 21 -48.39 -15.45 -33.74
CA ARG A 21 -47.40 -15.86 -34.75
C ARG A 21 -46.10 -16.25 -34.07
N ARG A 22 -45.74 -17.53 -34.17
CA ARG A 22 -44.48 -18.12 -33.72
C ARG A 22 -43.35 -17.58 -34.62
N ALA A 23 -42.61 -16.58 -34.17
CA ALA A 23 -41.44 -16.07 -34.88
C ALA A 23 -40.21 -16.91 -34.51
N ALA A 24 -39.61 -17.55 -35.52
CA ALA A 24 -38.30 -18.18 -35.38
C ALA A 24 -37.27 -17.07 -35.10
N THR A 25 -36.55 -17.19 -33.99
CA THR A 25 -35.45 -16.29 -33.64
C THR A 25 -34.26 -16.61 -34.55
N THR A 26 -34.10 -15.87 -35.64
CA THR A 26 -32.85 -15.87 -36.41
C THR A 26 -31.83 -15.08 -35.62
N THR A 27 -30.93 -15.76 -34.91
CA THR A 27 -29.77 -15.14 -34.28
C THR A 27 -28.80 -14.69 -35.38
N SER A 28 -28.81 -13.40 -35.71
CA SER A 28 -27.76 -12.78 -36.50
C SER A 28 -26.54 -12.55 -35.60
N SER A 29 -25.50 -13.37 -35.78
CA SER A 29 -24.19 -13.15 -35.18
C SER A 29 -23.52 -11.96 -35.88
N SER A 30 -23.53 -10.78 -35.26
CA SER A 30 -22.67 -9.67 -35.68
C SER A 30 -21.23 -10.00 -35.26
N SER A 31 -20.34 -10.19 -36.22
CA SER A 31 -18.90 -10.22 -35.97
C SER A 31 -18.48 -8.87 -35.40
N ALA A 32 -18.14 -8.81 -34.12
CA ALA A 32 -17.42 -7.66 -33.57
C ALA A 32 -16.06 -7.61 -34.29
N THR A 33 -15.87 -6.60 -35.14
CA THR A 33 -14.54 -6.26 -35.65
C THR A 33 -13.67 -5.99 -34.43
N ALA A 34 -12.65 -6.83 -34.20
CA ALA A 34 -11.68 -6.59 -33.15
C ALA A 34 -11.10 -5.18 -33.37
N SER A 35 -11.43 -4.24 -32.49
CA SER A 35 -10.81 -2.91 -32.55
C SER A 35 -9.32 -3.16 -32.34
N ALA A 36 -8.52 -2.86 -33.36
CA ALA A 36 -7.08 -2.94 -33.25
C ALA A 36 -6.67 -2.22 -31.96
N THR A 37 -5.88 -2.88 -31.10
CA THR A 37 -5.30 -2.22 -29.95
C THR A 37 -4.57 -0.98 -30.46
N PRO A 38 -4.92 0.23 -29.99
CA PRO A 38 -4.28 1.44 -30.48
C PRO A 38 -2.77 1.30 -30.31
N TYR A 39 -2.04 1.40 -31.42
CA TYR A 39 -0.59 1.38 -31.40
C TYR A 39 -0.09 2.71 -30.85
N PHE A 40 0.57 2.66 -29.70
CA PHE A 40 1.28 3.80 -29.15
C PHE A 40 2.74 3.67 -29.55
N ASP A 41 3.27 4.67 -30.26
CA ASP A 41 4.70 4.73 -30.56
C ASP A 41 5.48 4.97 -29.26
N PRO A 42 6.30 4.01 -28.79
CA PRO A 42 7.06 4.17 -27.55
C PRO A 42 7.99 5.37 -27.58
N ALA A 43 8.41 5.86 -28.77
CA ALA A 43 9.23 7.06 -28.90
C ALA A 43 8.48 8.35 -28.57
N THR A 44 7.14 8.33 -28.62
CA THR A 44 6.28 9.48 -28.23
C THR A 44 5.92 9.47 -26.75
N ILE A 45 6.16 8.36 -26.05
CA ILE A 45 6.00 8.26 -24.61
C ILE A 45 7.19 9.01 -23.99
N GLY A 46 6.97 10.26 -23.59
CA GLY A 46 7.99 11.06 -22.92
C GLY A 46 8.50 10.39 -21.63
N THR A 47 9.73 10.71 -21.25
CA THR A 47 10.29 10.23 -19.98
C THR A 47 9.57 10.90 -18.81
N PHE A 48 8.78 10.14 -18.07
CA PHE A 48 8.21 10.61 -16.81
C PHE A 48 9.28 10.61 -15.72
N ASN A 49 9.62 11.79 -15.19
CA ASN A 49 10.50 11.92 -14.03
C ASN A 49 9.66 12.16 -12.77
N LEU A 50 9.46 11.10 -11.98
CA LEU A 50 8.72 11.12 -10.71
C LEU A 50 9.14 12.25 -9.77
N THR A 51 10.45 12.49 -9.66
CA THR A 51 11.01 13.50 -8.73
C THR A 51 10.85 14.94 -9.21
N ALA A 52 10.65 15.14 -10.51
CA ALA A 52 10.33 16.45 -11.08
C ALA A 52 8.83 16.74 -11.07
N ALA A 53 7.99 15.69 -11.16
CA ALA A 53 6.54 15.82 -11.20
C ALA A 53 5.90 15.97 -9.80
N VAL A 54 6.56 15.47 -8.74
CA VAL A 54 6.01 15.43 -7.38
C VAL A 54 6.97 16.10 -6.40
N SER A 55 6.56 17.25 -5.84
CA SER A 55 7.33 17.96 -4.80
C SER A 55 7.37 17.18 -3.49
N SER A 56 8.55 17.01 -2.88
CA SER A 56 8.74 16.34 -1.58
C SER A 56 8.38 17.19 -0.35
N SER A 57 7.85 18.40 -0.55
CA SER A 57 7.54 19.35 0.53
C SER A 57 6.35 18.95 1.41
N SER A 58 5.40 18.18 0.89
CA SER A 58 4.24 17.70 1.66
C SER A 58 4.50 16.30 2.23
N PRO A 59 3.93 15.97 3.41
CA PRO A 59 4.01 14.63 3.98
C PRO A 59 3.51 13.52 3.05
N GLU A 60 2.42 13.75 2.34
CA GLU A 60 1.81 12.76 1.45
C GLU A 60 2.75 12.41 0.30
N ASN A 61 3.31 13.44 -0.34
CA ASN A 61 4.25 13.27 -1.43
C ASN A 61 5.55 12.63 -0.96
N ARG A 62 6.04 13.01 0.22
CA ARG A 62 7.23 12.36 0.82
C ARG A 62 6.97 10.89 1.12
N ALA A 63 5.81 10.54 1.67
CA ALA A 63 5.44 9.15 1.92
C ALA A 63 5.38 8.35 0.62
N PHE A 64 4.80 8.92 -0.43
CA PHE A 64 4.79 8.32 -1.77
C PHE A 64 6.20 8.12 -2.34
N LEU A 65 7.02 9.18 -2.38
CA LEU A 65 8.38 9.14 -2.92
C LEU A 65 9.26 8.15 -2.15
N ASN A 66 9.16 8.10 -0.83
CA ASN A 66 9.91 7.16 0.02
C ASN A 66 9.53 5.70 -0.22
N ARG A 67 8.29 5.41 -0.64
CA ARG A 67 7.88 4.07 -1.04
C ARG A 67 8.42 3.68 -2.42
N MET A 68 8.60 4.67 -3.30
CA MET A 68 9.07 4.48 -4.67
C MET A 68 10.59 4.61 -4.82
N GLU A 69 11.35 4.78 -3.75
CA GLU A 69 12.80 4.94 -3.83
C GLU A 69 13.51 3.72 -4.48
N GLU A 70 12.89 2.54 -4.40
CA GLU A 70 13.32 1.34 -5.14
C GLU A 70 13.26 1.52 -6.67
N GLU A 71 12.28 2.27 -7.19
CA GLU A 71 12.17 2.61 -8.62
C GLU A 71 13.16 3.70 -9.03
N LEU A 72 13.42 4.67 -8.14
CA LEU A 72 14.39 5.75 -8.38
C LEU A 72 15.84 5.26 -8.48
N LEU A 73 16.15 4.11 -7.88
CA LEU A 73 17.49 3.54 -7.80
C LEU A 73 17.52 2.13 -8.44
N PRO A 74 17.35 2.01 -9.76
CA PRO A 74 17.25 0.73 -10.43
C PRO A 74 18.51 -0.12 -10.21
N ASN A 75 18.33 -1.44 -10.16
CA ASN A 75 19.39 -2.45 -9.97
C ASN A 75 20.13 -2.40 -8.62
N ARG A 76 19.62 -1.67 -7.63
CA ARG A 76 20.21 -1.62 -6.27
C ARG A 76 19.50 -2.47 -5.23
N THR A 77 18.40 -3.15 -5.60
CA THR A 77 17.73 -4.09 -4.69
C THR A 77 18.50 -5.39 -4.58
N LYS A 78 18.95 -5.71 -3.37
CA LYS A 78 19.37 -7.07 -2.99
C LYS A 78 18.43 -7.57 -1.92
N GLN A 79 17.75 -8.68 -2.21
CA GLN A 79 16.92 -9.36 -1.21
C GLN A 79 17.82 -10.27 -0.37
N ALA A 80 17.90 -10.00 0.93
CA ALA A 80 18.45 -10.95 1.88
C ALA A 80 17.37 -11.98 2.21
N ARG A 81 17.66 -13.26 1.99
CA ARG A 81 16.74 -14.34 2.36
C ARG A 81 16.68 -14.42 3.89
N HIS A 82 15.47 -14.42 4.45
CA HIS A 82 15.29 -14.71 5.88
C HIS A 82 15.56 -16.19 6.17
N GLY A 83 15.82 -16.52 7.44
CA GLY A 83 15.99 -17.91 7.88
C GLY A 83 14.72 -18.75 7.72
N SER A 84 14.82 -20.06 7.95
CA SER A 84 13.68 -20.99 7.86
C SER A 84 12.59 -20.72 8.90
N TYR A 85 12.95 -20.10 10.02
CA TYR A 85 12.01 -19.72 11.07
C TYR A 85 11.56 -18.26 10.89
N LEU A 86 10.25 -18.06 10.79
CA LEU A 86 9.62 -16.75 10.81
C LEU A 86 8.91 -16.57 12.16
N ARG A 87 9.37 -15.61 12.96
CA ARG A 87 8.67 -15.23 14.19
C ARG A 87 7.56 -14.25 13.85
N GLU A 88 6.32 -14.66 14.06
CA GLU A 88 5.16 -13.78 13.99
C GLU A 88 4.97 -13.06 15.33
N PHE A 89 4.53 -11.81 15.27
CA PHE A 89 4.13 -11.07 16.46
C PHE A 89 2.66 -11.36 16.78
N SER A 90 2.36 -11.72 18.02
CA SER A 90 0.98 -11.78 18.49
C SER A 90 0.39 -10.37 18.59
N GLN A 91 -0.94 -10.28 18.60
CA GLN A 91 -1.62 -9.04 18.97
C GLN A 91 -1.74 -9.00 20.51
N GLY A 92 -1.36 -7.88 21.10
CA GLY A 92 -1.46 -7.63 22.54
C GLY A 92 -2.62 -6.71 22.88
N GLU A 93 -2.75 -6.38 24.17
CA GLU A 93 -3.74 -5.41 24.62
C GLU A 93 -3.53 -4.05 23.93
N PRO A 94 -4.56 -3.48 23.28
CA PRO A 94 -4.41 -2.24 22.54
C PRO A 94 -3.79 -1.13 23.39
N PHE A 95 -2.85 -0.40 22.79
CA PHE A 95 -2.28 0.80 23.37
C PHE A 95 -2.77 2.02 22.60
N ASP A 96 -3.40 2.96 23.31
CA ASP A 96 -3.74 4.29 22.80
C ASP A 96 -3.03 5.32 23.68
N ALA A 97 -2.17 6.14 23.07
CA ALA A 97 -1.46 7.19 23.77
C ALA A 97 -2.16 8.52 23.56
N ARG A 98 -2.43 9.22 24.66
CA ARG A 98 -2.94 10.59 24.67
C ARG A 98 -2.05 11.44 25.54
N GLY A 99 -1.75 12.65 25.10
CA GLY A 99 -0.89 13.56 25.83
C GLY A 99 -1.08 14.99 25.39
N ILE A 100 -0.60 15.92 26.21
CA ILE A 100 -0.55 17.33 25.84
C ILE A 100 0.80 17.60 25.15
N VAL A 101 0.77 18.02 23.89
CA VAL A 101 1.96 18.41 23.13
C VAL A 101 1.81 19.87 22.73
N ASN A 102 2.70 20.73 23.23
CA ASN A 102 2.65 22.18 23.00
C ASN A 102 1.29 22.82 23.38
N GLY A 103 0.68 22.35 24.48
CA GLY A 103 -0.60 22.87 24.99
C GLY A 103 -1.85 22.28 24.31
N SER A 104 -1.70 21.48 23.25
CA SER A 104 -2.81 20.80 22.59
C SER A 104 -2.92 19.34 23.03
N SER A 105 -4.15 18.86 23.25
CA SER A 105 -4.41 17.43 23.45
C SER A 105 -4.22 16.68 22.13
N GLU A 106 -3.23 15.81 22.07
CA GLU A 106 -2.90 14.99 20.90
C GLU A 106 -3.09 13.50 21.23
N ASN A 107 -3.45 12.73 20.21
CA ASN A 107 -3.39 11.27 20.23
C ASN A 107 -2.37 10.79 19.17
N ILE A 108 -2.19 9.47 19.04
CA ILE A 108 -1.22 8.91 18.08
C ILE A 108 -1.52 9.35 16.65
N GLU A 109 -2.80 9.37 16.23
CA GLU A 109 -3.18 9.72 14.86
C GLU A 109 -2.97 11.20 14.55
N SER A 110 -3.36 12.09 15.46
CA SER A 110 -3.17 13.52 15.30
C SER A 110 -1.67 13.87 15.31
N PHE A 111 -0.89 13.19 16.15
CA PHE A 111 0.56 13.30 16.16
C PHE A 111 1.18 12.84 14.83
N MET A 112 0.79 11.65 14.33
CA MET A 112 1.27 11.16 13.05
C MET A 112 0.96 12.13 11.91
N TYR A 113 -0.26 12.67 11.88
CA TYR A 113 -0.68 13.63 10.86
C TYR A 113 0.14 14.92 10.92
N LYS A 114 0.32 15.49 12.12
CA LYS A 114 1.06 16.73 12.35
C LYS A 114 2.52 16.66 11.92
N PHE A 115 3.17 15.51 12.12
CA PHE A 115 4.59 15.32 11.78
C PHE A 115 4.82 14.60 10.45
N GLY A 116 3.74 14.23 9.75
CA GLY A 116 3.84 13.57 8.46
C GLY A 116 4.44 12.17 8.54
N ILE A 117 3.99 11.38 9.52
CA ILE A 117 4.43 10.01 9.78
C ILE A 117 3.54 9.04 9.00
N ALA A 118 4.14 8.30 8.06
CA ALA A 118 3.40 7.40 7.18
C ALA A 118 3.06 6.04 7.82
N GLY A 119 3.76 5.64 8.88
CA GLY A 119 3.51 4.38 9.58
C GLY A 119 4.12 4.38 10.97
N LEU A 120 3.42 3.77 11.93
CA LEU A 120 3.85 3.65 13.32
C LEU A 120 3.42 2.30 13.88
N VAL A 121 4.36 1.60 14.52
CA VAL A 121 4.12 0.32 15.19
C VAL A 121 4.71 0.39 16.60
N VAL A 122 3.92 -0.02 17.60
CA VAL A 122 4.35 -0.16 18.99
C VAL A 122 4.35 -1.65 19.33
N VAL A 123 5.53 -2.16 19.66
CA VAL A 123 5.73 -3.55 20.07
C VAL A 123 6.17 -3.57 21.53
N GLN A 124 5.50 -4.38 22.34
CA GLN A 124 5.83 -4.58 23.75
C GLN A 124 5.65 -6.04 24.11
N ASP A 125 6.59 -6.61 24.87
CA ASP A 125 6.59 -8.01 25.33
C ASP A 125 6.37 -9.02 24.19
N GLY A 126 6.92 -8.70 23.02
CA GLY A 126 6.83 -9.55 21.83
C GLY A 126 5.48 -9.56 21.12
N ALA A 127 4.57 -8.64 21.47
CA ALA A 127 3.26 -8.44 20.86
C ALA A 127 3.10 -7.02 20.28
N ILE A 128 2.36 -6.89 19.19
CA ILE A 128 1.95 -5.60 18.62
C ILE A 128 0.80 -5.05 19.46
N ARG A 129 0.95 -3.83 19.99
CA ARG A 129 -0.07 -3.13 20.78
C ARG A 129 -0.77 -2.00 20.01
N THR A 130 -0.08 -1.47 19.01
CA THR A 130 -0.61 -0.43 18.11
C THR A 130 0.08 -0.55 16.77
N GLU A 131 -0.68 -0.49 15.68
CA GLU A 131 -0.15 -0.44 14.32
C GLU A 131 -1.07 0.47 13.50
N LYS A 132 -0.50 1.55 12.94
CA LYS A 132 -1.25 2.59 12.22
C LYS A 132 -0.46 3.06 11.01
N TYR A 133 -1.17 3.39 9.93
CA TYR A 133 -0.59 3.88 8.68
C TYR A 133 -1.36 5.09 8.16
N GLN A 134 -0.66 5.97 7.44
CA GLN A 134 -1.21 7.16 6.79
C GLN A 134 -0.69 7.26 5.35
N TYR A 135 -1.26 8.19 4.57
CA TYR A 135 -0.78 8.53 3.22
C TYR A 135 -0.71 7.34 2.24
N GLY A 136 -1.66 6.41 2.38
CA GLY A 136 -1.76 5.21 1.55
C GLY A 136 -0.73 4.12 1.85
N ASN A 137 0.01 4.21 2.97
CA ASN A 137 0.83 3.11 3.44
C ASN A 137 -0.04 1.97 3.98
N LEU A 138 0.46 0.75 3.79
CA LEU A 138 -0.12 -0.52 4.24
C LEU A 138 0.95 -1.32 4.98
N PRO A 139 0.60 -2.38 5.73
CA PRO A 139 1.59 -3.22 6.40
C PRO A 139 2.70 -3.77 5.51
N ALA A 140 2.37 -4.09 4.26
CA ALA A 140 3.35 -4.58 3.28
C ALA A 140 4.15 -3.47 2.57
N SER A 141 3.88 -2.19 2.86
CA SER A 141 4.57 -1.08 2.21
C SER A 141 6.02 -0.98 2.66
N ARG A 142 6.94 -0.97 1.69
CA ARG A 142 8.37 -0.72 1.93
C ARG A 142 8.62 0.77 1.98
N ASN A 143 9.43 1.22 2.93
CA ASN A 143 9.82 2.62 3.07
C ASN A 143 11.32 2.70 3.28
N VAL A 144 11.94 3.77 2.82
CA VAL A 144 13.33 4.08 3.17
C VAL A 144 13.46 4.35 4.67
N ILE A 145 14.45 3.72 5.30
CA ILE A 145 14.74 3.91 6.74
C ILE A 145 15.93 4.87 6.99
N GLN A 146 16.52 5.39 5.91
CA GLN A 146 17.64 6.33 5.93
C GLN A 146 18.79 5.83 6.82
N SER A 147 19.27 6.68 7.74
CA SER A 147 20.41 6.37 8.60
C SER A 147 20.16 5.26 9.62
N CYS A 148 18.92 4.81 9.85
CA CYS A 148 18.67 3.61 10.64
C CYS A 148 19.38 2.38 10.07
N THR A 149 19.69 2.36 8.76
CA THR A 149 20.52 1.34 8.10
C THR A 149 21.90 1.16 8.77
N LYS A 150 22.48 2.21 9.36
CA LYS A 150 23.80 2.15 10.02
C LYS A 150 23.79 1.26 11.27
N SER A 151 22.64 1.12 11.94
CA SER A 151 22.48 0.19 13.07
C SER A 151 22.62 -1.27 12.63
N PHE A 152 22.12 -1.62 11.44
CA PHE A 152 22.33 -2.95 10.86
C PHE A 152 23.79 -3.20 10.54
N LEU A 153 24.48 -2.21 9.95
CA LEU A 153 25.91 -2.32 9.64
C LEU A 153 26.77 -2.46 10.90
N SER A 154 26.54 -1.63 11.91
CA SER A 154 27.27 -1.72 13.19
C SER A 154 27.00 -3.04 13.92
N THR A 155 25.78 -3.56 13.85
CA THR A 155 25.46 -4.90 14.37
C THR A 155 26.26 -5.98 13.65
N ALA A 156 26.33 -5.94 12.31
CA ALA A 156 27.11 -6.90 11.54
C ALA A 156 28.61 -6.82 11.85
N ILE A 157 29.15 -5.61 12.05
CA ILE A 157 30.54 -5.41 12.52
C ILE A 157 30.72 -6.00 13.92
N GLY A 158 29.78 -5.78 14.84
CA GLY A 158 29.80 -6.36 16.18
C GLY A 158 29.87 -7.89 16.16
N ILE A 159 29.06 -8.52 15.31
CA ILE A 159 29.10 -9.97 15.09
C ILE A 159 30.49 -10.40 14.56
N ALA A 160 31.04 -9.68 13.58
CA ALA A 160 32.38 -9.99 13.04
C ALA A 160 33.50 -9.86 14.09
N ILE A 161 33.40 -8.89 15.02
CA ILE A 161 34.32 -8.77 16.17
C ILE A 161 34.18 -10.01 17.07
N GLN A 162 32.95 -10.36 17.44
CA GLN A 162 32.66 -11.49 18.32
C GLN A 162 33.17 -12.82 17.74
N GLU A 163 33.08 -12.98 16.41
CA GLU A 163 33.59 -14.15 15.68
C GLU A 163 35.12 -14.10 15.44
N GLY A 164 35.83 -13.07 15.91
CA GLY A 164 37.27 -12.92 15.73
C GLY A 164 37.70 -12.59 14.29
N LYS A 165 36.76 -12.21 13.42
CA LYS A 165 37.03 -11.88 12.02
C LYS A 165 37.63 -10.49 11.84
N LEU A 166 37.37 -9.56 12.76
CA LEU A 166 37.96 -8.23 12.78
C LEU A 166 38.25 -7.80 14.23
N ASN A 167 39.25 -6.92 14.42
CA ASN A 167 39.46 -6.24 15.69
C ASN A 167 39.04 -4.76 15.58
N ILE A 168 38.35 -4.24 16.60
CA ILE A 168 37.93 -2.83 16.65
C ILE A 168 39.11 -1.84 16.56
N THR A 169 40.30 -2.26 17.00
CA THR A 169 41.52 -1.44 16.92
C THR A 169 42.28 -1.60 15.61
N ASP A 170 41.79 -2.43 14.67
CA ASP A 170 42.40 -2.56 13.37
C ASP A 170 42.39 -1.21 12.64
N ARG A 171 43.52 -0.85 12.04
CA ARG A 171 43.56 0.29 11.13
C ARG A 171 42.67 -0.01 9.92
N VAL A 172 41.87 0.97 9.49
CA VAL A 172 41.01 0.82 8.30
C VAL A 172 41.79 0.33 7.08
N LYS A 173 43.04 0.79 6.90
CA LYS A 173 43.93 0.37 5.81
C LYS A 173 44.21 -1.15 5.75
N LYS A 174 44.06 -1.87 6.86
CA LYS A 174 44.16 -3.35 6.87
C LYS A 174 43.07 -3.99 6.02
N TRP A 175 41.87 -3.41 6.01
CA TRP A 175 40.67 -3.95 5.35
C TRP A 175 40.38 -3.26 4.02
N VAL A 176 40.74 -1.98 3.89
CA VAL A 176 40.60 -1.18 2.67
C VAL A 176 41.97 -0.59 2.34
N PRO A 177 42.83 -1.32 1.61
CA PRO A 177 44.24 -0.96 1.45
C PRO A 177 44.53 0.21 0.51
N ASN A 178 43.53 0.61 -0.30
CA ASN A 178 43.64 1.62 -1.35
C ASN A 178 42.94 2.92 -0.97
#